data_AF-A0ABD6QUE1-F1
#
_entry.id   AF-A0ABD6QUE1-F1
#
_cell.length_a   1.000
_cell.length_b   1.000
_cell.length_c   1.000
_cell.angle_alpha   90.00
_cell.angle_beta   90.00
_cell.angle_gamma   90.00
#
_symmetry.space_group_name_H-M   'P 1'
#
loop_
_entity.id
_entity.type
_entity.pdbx_description
1 polymer ?
#
loop_
_entity_poly.entity_id
_entity_poly.type
_entity_poly.pdbx_seq_one_letter_code
_entity_poly.pdbx_strand_id
1 'polypeptide(L)'
;MPQFRARGFTVRCDHGRVLELSATGAKPAEIATELGVSARTVFRVLSKAGLTRHHQGLPVETTVRMGELLADGASYAEVSRTLNVAAKTVQRKYPGLGWSHAQRTEYVWAKRKLASL
;
A
#
# COMPACT_ATOMS: atom_id res chain seq x y z
N MET A 1 -16.86 23.95 -3.64
CA MET A 1 -16.45 22.86 -2.71
C MET A 1 -17.71 22.32 -2.05
N PRO A 2 -18.25 21.14 -2.42
CA PRO A 2 -19.47 20.67 -1.76
C PRO A 2 -19.12 20.09 -0.39
N GLN A 3 -19.82 20.60 0.60
CA GLN A 3 -19.72 20.28 2.02
C GLN A 3 -20.43 18.94 2.28
N PHE A 4 -19.71 17.91 2.71
CA PHE A 4 -20.32 16.63 3.07
C PHE A 4 -20.77 16.64 4.54
N ARG A 5 -22.06 16.93 4.76
CA ARG A 5 -22.74 16.63 6.04
C ARG A 5 -24.12 16.03 5.79
N ALA A 6 -24.24 14.73 6.02
CA ALA A 6 -25.44 14.00 6.47
C ALA A 6 -24.99 12.56 6.79
N ARG A 7 -24.86 12.14 8.07
CA ARG A 7 -25.89 11.45 8.86
C ARG A 7 -26.79 10.52 8.03
N GLY A 8 -26.50 9.21 8.09
CA GLY A 8 -27.42 8.11 7.81
C GLY A 8 -27.84 7.92 6.35
N PHE A 9 -27.02 7.22 5.55
CA PHE A 9 -27.53 6.59 4.32
C PHE A 9 -28.43 5.41 4.71
N THR A 10 -29.74 5.64 4.78
CA THR A 10 -30.77 4.59 4.92
C THR A 10 -31.13 3.93 3.59
N VAL A 11 -30.62 4.45 2.47
CA VAL A 11 -30.84 3.88 1.14
C VAL A 11 -30.09 2.55 1.04
N ARG A 12 -30.85 1.44 0.89
CA ARG A 12 -30.24 0.17 0.47
C ARG A 12 -29.57 0.41 -0.87
N CYS A 13 -28.25 0.18 -0.92
CA CYS A 13 -27.52 0.19 -2.18
C CYS A 13 -28.14 -0.83 -3.12
N ASP A 14 -28.53 -0.42 -4.33
CA ASP A 14 -28.89 -1.36 -5.38
C ASP A 14 -27.62 -2.04 -5.89
N HIS A 15 -27.46 -3.32 -5.55
CA HIS A 15 -26.27 -4.07 -5.94
C HIS A 15 -26.24 -4.34 -7.45
N GLY A 16 -27.40 -4.54 -8.09
CA GLY A 16 -27.50 -4.80 -9.53
C GLY A 16 -27.01 -3.59 -10.31
N ARG A 17 -27.51 -2.41 -9.94
CA ARG A 17 -27.11 -1.15 -10.57
C ARG A 17 -25.62 -0.84 -10.41
N VAL A 18 -25.02 -1.16 -9.26
CA VAL A 18 -23.56 -1.04 -9.05
C VAL A 18 -22.78 -1.92 -10.03
N LEU A 19 -23.22 -3.17 -10.25
CA LEU A 19 -22.53 -4.10 -11.14
C LEU A 19 -22.65 -3.69 -12.61
N GLU A 20 -23.82 -3.21 -13.04
CA GLU A 20 -24.03 -2.66 -14.38
C GLU A 20 -23.09 -1.50 -14.68
N LEU A 21 -23.06 -0.49 -13.80
CA LEU A 21 -22.21 0.69 -13.97
C LEU A 21 -20.72 0.33 -13.94
N SER A 22 -20.34 -0.62 -13.09
CA SER A 22 -18.96 -1.13 -13.08
C SER A 22 -18.61 -1.89 -14.36
N ALA A 23 -19.55 -2.63 -14.94
CA ALA A 23 -19.35 -3.35 -16.20
C ALA A 23 -19.20 -2.40 -17.39
N THR A 24 -19.84 -1.23 -17.35
CA THR A 24 -19.65 -0.15 -18.34
C THR A 24 -18.36 0.65 -18.13
N GLY A 25 -17.55 0.31 -17.10
CA GLY A 25 -16.27 0.94 -16.82
C GLY A 25 -16.32 2.17 -15.93
N ALA A 26 -17.46 2.48 -15.30
CA ALA A 26 -17.56 3.59 -14.35
C ALA A 26 -16.69 3.35 -13.12
N LYS A 27 -16.04 4.40 -12.61
CA LYS A 27 -15.19 4.30 -11.42
C LYS A 27 -16.07 4.23 -10.17
N PRO A 28 -15.62 3.56 -9.09
CA PRO A 28 -16.40 3.44 -7.85
C PRO A 28 -16.86 4.78 -7.23
N ALA A 29 -16.09 5.86 -7.45
CA ALA A 29 -16.46 7.20 -7.01
C ALA A 29 -17.61 7.82 -7.83
N GLU A 30 -17.64 7.57 -9.14
CA GLU A 30 -18.69 8.04 -10.05
C GLU A 30 -19.99 7.28 -9.74
N ILE A 31 -19.91 5.96 -9.56
CA ILE A 31 -21.03 5.10 -9.13
C ILE A 31 -21.60 5.58 -7.78
N ALA A 32 -20.73 5.94 -6.85
CA ALA A 32 -21.13 6.44 -5.54
C ALA A 32 -21.91 7.76 -5.64
N THR A 33 -21.46 8.68 -6.50
CA THR A 33 -22.15 9.94 -6.77
C THR A 33 -23.50 9.71 -7.46
N GLU A 34 -23.56 8.85 -8.48
CA GLU A 34 -24.78 8.55 -9.23
C GLU A 34 -25.86 7.91 -8.33
N LEU A 35 -25.46 6.95 -7.51
CA LEU A 35 -26.39 6.19 -6.66
C LEU A 35 -26.65 6.85 -5.31
N GLY A 36 -26.00 7.98 -5.02
CA GLY A 36 -26.11 8.63 -3.71
C GLY A 36 -25.72 7.68 -2.58
N VAL A 37 -24.58 7.00 -2.69
CA VAL A 37 -24.04 6.14 -1.63
C VAL A 37 -22.57 6.47 -1.38
N SER A 38 -22.02 6.01 -0.25
CA SER A 38 -20.58 6.15 -0.03
C SER A 38 -19.77 5.26 -0.99
N ALA A 39 -18.59 5.73 -1.41
CA ALA A 39 -17.64 4.91 -2.16
C ALA A 39 -17.32 3.59 -1.43
N ARG A 40 -17.26 3.61 -0.09
CA ARG A 40 -17.07 2.41 0.73
C ARG A 40 -18.17 1.36 0.53
N THR A 41 -19.41 1.80 0.34
CA THR A 41 -20.55 0.91 0.03
C THR A 41 -20.36 0.26 -1.34
N VAL A 42 -20.00 1.04 -2.36
CA VAL A 42 -19.71 0.54 -3.72
C VAL A 42 -18.58 -0.49 -3.69
N PHE A 43 -17.46 -0.16 -3.05
CA PHE A 43 -16.32 -1.09 -2.88
C PHE A 43 -16.73 -2.40 -2.21
N ARG A 44 -17.60 -2.34 -1.19
CA ARG A 44 -18.10 -3.55 -0.51
C ARG A 44 -18.94 -4.43 -1.45
N VAL A 45 -19.79 -3.84 -2.28
CA VAL A 45 -20.59 -4.58 -3.27
C VAL A 45 -19.68 -5.22 -4.32
N LEU A 46 -18.75 -4.44 -4.90
CA LEU A 46 -17.79 -4.94 -5.89
C LEU A 46 -16.88 -6.03 -5.32
N SER A 47 -16.44 -5.90 -4.06
CA SER A 47 -15.63 -6.91 -3.37
C SER A 47 -16.41 -8.20 -3.13
N LYS A 48 -17.67 -8.11 -2.70
CA LYS A 48 -18.56 -9.29 -2.56
C LYS A 48 -18.79 -9.98 -3.91
N ALA A 49 -18.78 -9.23 -5.01
CA ALA A 49 -18.89 -9.74 -6.37
C ALA A 49 -17.55 -10.20 -6.98
N GLY A 50 -16.43 -10.12 -6.25
CA GLY A 50 -15.12 -10.52 -6.75
C GLY A 50 -14.50 -9.56 -7.79
N LEU A 51 -15.10 -8.38 -8.00
CA LEU A 51 -14.67 -7.38 -9.00
C LEU A 51 -13.58 -6.44 -8.49
N THR A 52 -13.27 -6.46 -7.20
CA THR A 52 -12.13 -5.70 -6.65
C THR A 52 -10.91 -6.59 -6.55
N ARG A 53 -9.77 -6.12 -7.08
CA ARG A 53 -8.47 -6.70 -6.75
C ARG A 53 -8.13 -6.35 -5.31
N HIS A 54 -8.12 -7.35 -4.43
CA HIS A 54 -7.45 -7.19 -3.15
C HIS A 54 -5.94 -7.13 -3.42
N HIS A 55 -5.30 -6.02 -3.08
CA HIS A 55 -3.84 -6.02 -3.00
C HIS A 55 -3.46 -6.97 -1.88
N GLN A 56 -3.02 -8.18 -2.25
CA GLN A 56 -2.41 -9.09 -1.30
C GLN A 56 -1.20 -8.38 -0.73
N GLY A 57 -1.10 -8.34 0.60
CA GLY A 57 0.09 -7.84 1.27
C GLY A 57 1.32 -8.64 0.87
N LEU A 58 2.49 -8.16 1.27
CA LEU A 58 3.69 -8.99 1.19
C LEU A 58 3.48 -10.29 1.96
N PRO A 59 4.00 -11.42 1.46
CA PRO A 59 4.01 -12.67 2.19
C PRO A 59 4.60 -12.51 3.61
N VAL A 60 4.09 -13.30 4.57
CA VAL A 60 4.47 -13.21 5.99
C VAL A 60 5.96 -13.51 6.16
N GLU A 61 6.44 -14.55 5.50
CA GLU A 61 7.83 -14.97 5.42
C GLU A 61 8.75 -13.85 4.91
N THR A 62 8.32 -13.09 3.90
CA THR A 62 9.10 -11.95 3.41
C THR A 62 9.17 -10.85 4.46
N THR A 63 8.08 -10.63 5.20
CA THR A 63 8.04 -9.64 6.27
C THR A 63 8.94 -10.05 7.43
N VAL A 64 8.90 -11.30 7.87
CA VAL A 64 9.79 -11.83 8.91
C VAL A 64 11.26 -11.68 8.50
N ARG A 65 11.60 -12.08 7.27
CA ARG A 65 12.97 -11.99 6.76
C ARG A 65 13.48 -10.55 6.66
N MET A 66 12.61 -9.57 6.37
CA MET A 66 12.99 -8.15 6.45
C MET A 66 13.44 -7.77 7.85
N GLY A 67 12.70 -8.18 8.88
CA GLY A 67 13.00 -7.88 10.28
C GLY A 67 14.34 -8.45 10.71
N GLU A 68 14.62 -9.71 10.36
CA GLU A 68 15.91 -10.37 10.64
C GLU A 68 17.09 -9.60 10.01
N LEU A 69 17.02 -9.29 8.72
CA LEU A 69 18.09 -8.56 8.04
C LEU A 69 18.34 -7.18 8.66
N LEU A 70 17.28 -6.47 9.07
CA LEU A 70 17.42 -5.18 9.74
C LEU A 70 18.03 -5.32 11.15
N ALA A 71 17.67 -6.37 11.89
CA ALA A 71 18.25 -6.68 13.19
C ALA A 71 19.74 -7.03 13.08
N ASP A 72 20.14 -7.70 12.00
CA ASP A 72 21.53 -7.97 11.64
C ASP A 72 22.29 -6.71 11.15
N GLY A 73 21.62 -5.55 11.10
CA GLY A 73 22.21 -4.27 10.77
C GLY A 73 22.20 -3.94 9.27
N ALA A 74 21.45 -4.64 8.44
CA ALA A 74 21.31 -4.28 7.04
C ALA A 74 20.59 -2.93 6.85
N SER A 75 20.99 -2.16 5.85
CA SER A 75 20.26 -0.98 5.40
C SER A 75 18.97 -1.36 4.67
N TYR A 76 17.98 -0.46 4.60
CA TYR A 76 16.80 -0.66 3.75
C TYR A 76 17.15 -0.94 2.28
N ALA A 77 18.26 -0.39 1.79
CA ALA A 77 18.72 -0.63 0.43
C ALA A 77 19.26 -2.05 0.24
N GLU A 78 19.94 -2.60 1.23
CA GLU A 78 20.40 -4.00 1.21
C GLU A 78 19.22 -4.95 1.32
N VAL A 79 18.30 -4.74 2.28
CA VAL A 79 17.06 -5.53 2.39
C VAL A 79 16.28 -5.51 1.07
N SER A 80 16.20 -4.34 0.42
CA SER A 80 15.53 -4.18 -0.86
C SER A 80 16.15 -5.05 -1.96
N ARG A 81 17.48 -5.08 -2.07
CA ARG A 81 18.20 -5.91 -3.04
C ARG A 81 18.07 -7.39 -2.72
N THR A 82 18.14 -7.76 -1.44
CA THR A 82 18.09 -9.16 -0.99
C THR A 82 16.71 -9.79 -1.19
N LEU A 83 15.64 -9.06 -0.87
CA LEU A 83 14.27 -9.61 -0.89
C LEU A 83 13.45 -9.17 -2.09
N ASN A 84 14.04 -8.39 -3.01
CA ASN A 84 13.36 -7.81 -4.17
C ASN A 84 12.08 -7.04 -3.78
N VAL A 85 12.14 -6.28 -2.69
CA VAL A 85 11.04 -5.42 -2.21
C VAL A 85 11.48 -3.98 -2.26
N ALA A 86 10.59 -3.06 -2.67
CA ALA A 86 10.90 -1.63 -2.67
C ALA A 86 11.33 -1.14 -1.28
N ALA A 87 12.47 -0.43 -1.18
CA ALA A 87 12.98 0.11 0.08
C ALA A 87 11.95 0.96 0.86
N LYS A 88 11.09 1.70 0.16
CA LYS A 88 9.98 2.46 0.76
C LYS A 88 8.94 1.57 1.45
N THR A 89 8.73 0.35 0.94
CA THR A 89 7.86 -0.64 1.58
C THR A 89 8.49 -1.19 2.85
N VAL A 90 9.81 -1.44 2.83
CA VAL A 90 10.56 -1.86 4.02
C VAL A 90 10.50 -0.78 5.10
N GLN A 91 10.81 0.49 4.76
CA GLN A 91 10.73 1.62 5.67
C GLN A 91 9.32 1.81 6.28
N ARG A 92 8.26 1.61 5.48
CA ARG A 92 6.88 1.71 5.97
C ARG A 92 6.52 0.61 6.97
N LYS A 93 7.06 -0.61 6.78
CA LYS A 93 6.82 -1.75 7.68
C LYS A 93 7.67 -1.69 8.95
N TYR A 94 8.93 -1.27 8.83
CA TYR A 94 9.91 -1.23 9.91
C TYR A 94 10.54 0.17 10.03
N PRO A 95 9.76 1.19 10.44
CA PRO A 95 10.26 2.55 10.54
C PRO A 95 11.34 2.67 11.61
N GLY A 96 12.43 3.39 11.32
CA GLY A 96 13.50 3.68 12.28
C GLY A 96 14.53 2.55 12.48
N LEU A 97 14.31 1.36 11.91
CA LEU A 97 15.26 0.24 11.98
C LEU A 97 16.32 0.25 10.87
N GLY A 98 16.25 1.17 9.92
CA GLY A 98 17.29 1.35 8.90
C GLY A 98 18.45 2.21 9.39
N TRP A 99 19.52 2.28 8.61
CA TRP A 99 20.65 3.13 8.91
C TRP A 99 20.27 4.60 9.08
N SER A 100 20.86 5.23 10.08
CA SER A 100 20.87 6.68 10.23
C SER A 100 21.60 7.35 9.06
N HIS A 101 21.38 8.65 8.90
CA HIS A 101 22.08 9.45 7.89
C HIS A 101 23.61 9.38 8.04
N ALA A 102 24.11 9.37 9.29
CA ALA A 102 25.53 9.26 9.59
C ALA A 102 26.12 7.91 9.13
N GLN A 103 25.49 6.80 9.54
CA GLN A 103 25.92 5.44 9.15
C GLN A 103 25.94 5.25 7.63
N ARG A 104 24.95 5.82 6.93
CA ARG A 104 24.91 5.79 5.47
C ARG A 104 26.09 6.55 4.84
N THR A 105 26.41 7.73 5.36
CA THR A 105 27.57 8.51 4.89
C THR A 105 28.87 7.77 5.14
N GLU A 106 29.06 7.24 6.35
CA GLU A 106 30.25 6.44 6.71
C GLU A 106 30.43 5.26 5.76
N TYR A 107 29.38 4.50 5.49
CA TYR A 107 29.43 3.39 4.54
C TYR A 107 29.84 3.82 3.13
N VAL A 108 29.28 4.93 2.61
CA VAL A 108 29.63 5.43 1.27
C VAL A 108 31.11 5.82 1.21
N TRP A 109 31.64 6.44 2.26
CA TRP A 109 33.05 6.83 2.34
C TRP A 109 33.96 5.62 2.44
N ALA A 110 33.64 4.67 3.32
CA ALA A 110 34.37 3.41 3.45
C ALA A 110 34.42 2.63 2.13
N LYS A 111 33.27 2.52 1.45
CA LYS A 111 33.15 1.85 0.15
C LYS A 111 33.99 2.54 -0.94
N ARG A 112 33.99 3.88 -0.98
CA ARG A 112 34.83 4.64 -1.93
C ARG A 112 36.32 4.43 -1.69
N LYS A 113 36.74 4.46 -0.41
CA LYS A 113 38.13 4.21 -0.02
C LYS A 113 38.59 2.81 -0.44
N LEU A 114 37.72 1.81 -0.30
CA LEU A 114 38.00 0.44 -0.76
C LEU A 114 38.08 0.33 -2.29
N ALA A 115 37.26 1.08 -3.03
CA ALA A 115 37.27 1.05 -4.50
C ALA A 115 38.43 1.82 -5.14
N SER A 116 39.17 2.62 -4.35
CA SER A 116 40.35 3.39 -4.79
C SER A 116 41.68 2.72 -4.45
N LEU A 117 41.66 1.51 -3.88
CA LEU A 117 42.82 0.65 -3.62
C LEU A 117 42.97 -0.39 -4.73
#